data_AF-A0A9D3UR81-F1
#
_entry.id   AF-A0A9D3UR81-F1
#
_cell.length_a   1.000
_cell.length_b   1.000
_cell.length_c   1.000
_cell.angle_alpha   90.00
_cell.angle_beta   90.00
_cell.angle_gamma   90.00
#
_symmetry.space_group_name_H-M   'P 1'
#
loop_
_entity.id
_entity.type
_entity.pdbx_description
1 polymer ?
#
loop_
_entity_poly.entity_id
_entity_poly.type
_entity_poly.pdbx_seq_one_letter_code
_entity_poly.pdbx_strand_id
1 'polypeptide(L)'
;MLGGDEGDRLPLGAPALMMSPQGVNLGKIDPELVKKRDDKYSISTEAIMESRVEIEEPEWINPQADYWKQHAKGFAIDIEKTEMKLRAPFP
;
A
#
# COMPACT_ATOMS: atom_id res chain seq x y z
N MET A 1 12.34 -17.36 -29.04
CA MET A 1 13.39 -16.35 -29.25
C MET A 1 12.75 -15.00 -28.91
N LEU A 2 12.92 -14.58 -27.65
CA LEU A 2 13.56 -13.32 -27.22
C LEU A 2 12.74 -12.09 -27.64
N GLY A 3 12.26 -11.20 -26.78
CA GLY A 3 12.43 -10.97 -25.35
C GLY A 3 11.59 -9.73 -25.03
N GLY A 4 11.02 -9.67 -23.83
CA GLY A 4 10.21 -8.55 -23.39
C GLY A 4 10.44 -8.33 -21.90
N ASP A 5 11.70 -8.20 -21.53
CA ASP A 5 12.17 -7.98 -20.15
C ASP A 5 13.14 -6.80 -20.11
N GLU A 6 12.80 -5.74 -20.84
CA GLU A 6 13.60 -4.51 -20.90
C GLU A 6 12.65 -3.31 -20.90
N GLY A 7 12.11 -3.00 -19.72
CA GLY A 7 11.26 -1.81 -19.59
C GLY A 7 10.45 -1.68 -18.31
N ASP A 8 10.40 -2.70 -17.46
CA ASP A 8 9.62 -2.67 -16.21
C ASP A 8 10.34 -1.88 -15.11
N ARG A 9 10.64 -0.60 -15.40
CA ARG A 9 10.92 0.36 -14.34
C ARG A 9 9.58 0.73 -13.73
N LEU A 10 9.26 0.08 -12.61
CA LEU A 10 8.24 0.58 -11.68
C LEU A 10 8.46 2.09 -11.51
N PRO A 11 7.41 2.93 -11.63
CA PRO A 11 7.58 4.36 -11.49
C PRO A 11 8.17 4.67 -10.12
N LEU A 12 9.44 5.08 -10.12
CA LEU A 12 10.13 5.60 -8.95
C LEU A 12 9.65 7.04 -8.74
N GLY A 13 8.43 7.17 -8.23
CA GLY A 13 7.83 8.41 -7.76
C GLY A 13 7.50 8.34 -6.27
N ALA A 14 6.96 9.42 -5.71
CA ALA A 14 6.40 9.36 -4.36
C ALA A 14 5.44 8.16 -4.29
N PRO A 15 5.54 7.28 -3.27
CA PRO A 15 4.64 6.16 -3.16
C PRO A 15 3.21 6.69 -3.06
N ALA A 16 2.46 6.58 -4.15
CA ALA A 16 1.03 6.78 -4.14
C ALA A 16 0.47 5.60 -3.36
N LEU A 17 0.20 5.81 -2.07
CA LEU A 17 -0.48 4.83 -1.25
C LEU A 17 -1.86 4.59 -1.89
N MET A 18 -1.99 3.50 -2.64
CA MET A 18 -3.24 3.01 -3.22
C MET A 18 -4.09 2.38 -2.11
N MET A 19 -4.33 3.12 -1.03
CA MET A 19 -5.31 2.73 -0.02
C MET A 19 -6.67 3.17 -0.55
N SER A 20 -7.52 2.20 -0.87
CA SER A 20 -8.96 2.46 -0.90
C SER A 20 -9.36 2.99 0.48
N PRO A 21 -10.15 4.07 0.59
CA PRO A 21 -10.77 4.45 1.86
C PRO A 21 -11.53 3.22 2.40
N GLN A 22 -11.07 2.67 3.51
CA GLN A 22 -11.76 1.55 4.17
C GLN A 22 -12.63 2.13 5.27
N GLY A 23 -13.95 1.89 5.22
CA GLY A 23 -14.90 2.31 6.26
C GLY A 23 -14.72 1.60 7.63
N VAL A 24 -13.74 0.71 7.75
CA VAL A 24 -13.40 0.00 8.98
C VAL A 24 -12.15 0.59 9.63
N ASN A 25 -12.18 0.73 10.95
CA ASN A 25 -11.03 1.27 11.72
C ASN A 25 -9.93 0.22 11.96
N LEU A 26 -10.17 -1.04 11.59
CA LEU A 26 -9.21 -2.14 11.60
C LEU A 26 -8.30 -2.02 10.36
N GLY A 27 -6.98 -1.98 10.57
CA GLY A 27 -5.99 -1.91 9.49
C GLY A 27 -5.53 -0.51 9.09
N LYS A 28 -5.83 0.52 9.90
CA LYS A 28 -5.22 1.84 9.71
C LYS A 28 -3.71 1.76 9.99
N ILE A 29 -2.93 2.30 9.06
CA ILE A 29 -1.49 2.51 9.25
C ILE A 29 -1.31 3.48 10.42
N ASP A 30 -0.26 3.26 11.21
CA ASP A 30 0.15 4.17 12.29
C ASP A 30 0.14 5.64 11.82
N PRO A 31 -0.64 6.54 12.46
CA PRO A 31 -0.72 7.94 12.09
C PRO A 31 0.64 8.65 12.03
N GLU A 32 1.60 8.25 12.86
CA GLU A 32 2.95 8.83 12.82
C GLU A 32 3.70 8.48 11.54
N LEU A 33 3.52 7.26 11.02
CA LEU A 33 4.11 6.83 9.75
C LEU A 33 3.47 7.57 8.57
N VAL A 34 2.14 7.75 8.61
CA VAL A 34 1.41 8.53 7.60
C VAL A 34 1.91 9.97 7.59
N LYS A 35 2.01 10.60 8.76
CA LYS A 35 2.54 11.96 8.88
C LYS A 35 3.97 12.09 8.37
N LYS A 36 4.87 11.17 8.74
CA LYS A 36 6.26 11.15 8.23
C LYS A 36 6.34 11.08 6.71
N ARG A 37 5.45 10.31 6.08
CA ARG A 37 5.34 10.24 4.62
C ARG A 37 4.86 11.58 4.05
N ASP A 38 3.81 12.15 4.63
CA ASP A 38 3.19 13.41 4.19
C ASP A 38 4.22 14.55 4.22
N ASP A 39 4.94 14.68 5.33
CA ASP A 39 6.01 15.66 5.51
C ASP A 39 7.17 15.44 4.51
N LYS A 40 7.56 14.17 4.29
CA LYS A 40 8.70 13.82 3.42
C LYS A 40 8.44 14.12 1.94
N TYR A 41 7.22 13.90 1.49
CA TYR A 41 6.85 14.01 0.07
C TYR A 41 5.99 15.24 -0.23
N SER A 42 5.74 16.11 0.75
CA SER A 42 4.87 17.28 0.63
C SER A 42 3.49 16.93 0.09
N ILE A 43 2.89 15.85 0.60
CA ILE A 43 1.54 15.39 0.26
C ILE A 43 0.61 15.57 1.47
N SER A 44 -0.70 15.67 1.24
CA SER A 44 -1.71 15.69 2.31
C SER A 44 -2.67 14.52 2.14
N THR A 45 -2.73 13.65 3.16
CA THR A 45 -3.70 12.55 3.22
C THR A 45 -5.13 13.07 3.18
N GLU A 46 -5.43 14.14 3.91
CA GLU A 46 -6.76 14.74 3.99
C GLU A 46 -7.21 15.24 2.63
N ALA A 47 -6.36 15.98 1.92
CA ALA A 47 -6.66 16.48 0.58
C ALA A 47 -6.90 15.33 -0.43
N ILE A 48 -6.13 14.24 -0.32
CA ILE A 48 -6.32 13.05 -1.16
C ILE A 48 -7.66 12.38 -0.84
N MET A 49 -8.03 12.28 0.43
CA MET A 49 -9.33 11.72 0.82
C MET A 49 -10.49 12.58 0.30
N GLU A 50 -10.42 13.90 0.48
CA GLU A 50 -11.42 14.85 -0.01
C GLU A 50 -11.58 14.78 -1.53
N SER A 51 -10.48 14.68 -2.29
CA SER A 51 -10.51 14.55 -3.74
C SER A 51 -11.20 13.28 -4.26
N ARG A 52 -11.43 12.30 -3.39
CA ARG A 52 -12.02 11.01 -3.72
C ARG A 52 -13.45 10.84 -3.19
N VAL A 53 -14.01 11.83 -2.51
CA VAL A 53 -15.37 11.77 -1.91
C VAL A 53 -16.44 11.53 -2.98
N GLU A 54 -16.26 12.07 -4.18
CA GLU A 54 -17.21 11.92 -5.29
C GLU A 54 -17.03 10.62 -6.10
N ILE A 55 -16.01 9.81 -5.78
CA ILE A 55 -15.81 8.52 -6.44
C ILE A 55 -16.75 7.51 -5.77
N GLU A 56 -17.79 7.10 -6.50
CA GLU A 56 -18.72 6.09 -6.03
C GLU A 56 -18.00 4.76 -5.75
N GLU A 57 -18.43 4.08 -4.69
CA GLU A 57 -17.95 2.74 -4.40
C GLU A 57 -18.37 1.76 -5.51
N PRO A 58 -17.56 0.73 -5.80
CA PRO A 58 -17.94 -0.27 -6.79
C PRO A 58 -19.25 -0.96 -6.41
N GLU A 59 -20.21 -1.01 -7.34
CA GLU A 59 -21.55 -1.60 -7.14
C GLU A 59 -21.50 -3.06 -6.66
N TRP A 60 -20.44 -3.79 -7.02
CA TRP A 60 -20.23 -5.15 -6.56
C TRP A 60 -18.81 -5.35 -6.03
N ILE A 61 -18.72 -5.49 -4.71
CA ILE A 61 -17.52 -5.94 -4.03
C ILE A 61 -17.58 -7.46 -3.95
N ASN A 62 -16.54 -8.15 -4.44
CA ASN A 62 -16.43 -9.60 -4.26
C ASN A 62 -16.53 -9.94 -2.76
N PRO A 63 -17.47 -10.80 -2.32
CA PRO A 63 -17.67 -11.12 -0.91
C PRO A 63 -16.41 -11.62 -0.18
N GLN A 64 -15.45 -12.19 -0.92
CA GLN A 64 -14.18 -12.68 -0.37
C GLN A 64 -13.06 -11.64 -0.36
N ALA A 65 -13.21 -10.48 -1.02
CA ALA A 65 -12.19 -9.43 -1.04
C ALA A 65 -11.89 -8.87 0.36
N ASP A 66 -12.92 -8.82 1.20
CA ASP A 66 -12.88 -8.32 2.58
C ASP A 66 -12.98 -9.43 3.63
N TYR A 67 -12.67 -10.67 3.25
CA TYR A 67 -12.76 -11.84 4.15
C TYR A 67 -12.02 -11.63 5.48
N TRP A 68 -10.90 -10.90 5.45
CA TRP A 68 -10.11 -10.54 6.62
C TRP A 68 -10.88 -9.66 7.62
N LYS A 69 -11.77 -8.76 7.17
CA LYS A 69 -12.58 -7.89 8.04
C LYS A 69 -13.55 -8.69 8.92
N GLN A 70 -14.14 -9.75 8.35
CA GLN A 70 -15.13 -10.57 9.04
C GLN A 70 -14.51 -11.65 9.93
N HIS A 71 -13.35 -12.19 9.53
CA HIS A 71 -12.73 -13.32 10.20
C HIS A 71 -11.55 -12.93 11.09
N ALA A 72 -11.17 -11.65 11.12
CA ALA A 72 -10.01 -11.11 11.83
C ALA A 72 -8.70 -11.89 11.54
N LYS A 73 -8.61 -12.48 10.34
CA LYS A 73 -7.44 -13.22 9.86
C LYS A 73 -6.68 -12.33 8.89
N GLY A 74 -5.42 -12.04 9.22
CA GLY A 74 -4.53 -11.26 8.38
C GLY A 74 -3.08 -11.53 8.76
N PHE A 75 -2.15 -11.05 7.93
CA PHE A 75 -0.73 -11.06 8.23
C PHE A 75 -0.33 -9.67 8.72
N ALA A 76 0.25 -9.58 9.91
CA ALA A 76 0.95 -8.38 10.34
C ALA A 76 2.36 -8.42 9.74
N ILE A 77 2.77 -7.32 9.09
CA ILE A 77 4.12 -7.16 8.58
C ILE A 77 4.84 -6.22 9.55
N ASP A 78 5.72 -6.78 10.36
CA ASP A 78 6.62 -6.00 11.20
C ASP A 78 7.89 -5.66 10.40
N ILE A 79 8.28 -4.38 10.44
CA ILE A 79 9.51 -3.93 9.77
C ILE A 79 10.65 -4.02 10.78
N GLU A 80 11.50 -5.02 10.60
CA GLU A 80 12.75 -5.13 11.37
C GLU A 80 13.94 -4.56 10.60
N LYS A 81 14.83 -3.85 11.30
CA LYS A 81 16.12 -3.48 10.74
C LYS A 81 17.00 -4.72 10.69
N THR A 82 17.36 -5.14 9.48
CA THR A 82 18.30 -6.23 9.25
C THR A 82 19.49 -5.76 8.42
N GLU A 83 20.65 -6.38 8.61
CA GLU A 83 21.77 -6.22 7.69
C GLU A 83 21.42 -6.86 6.34
N MET A 84 21.66 -6.13 5.25
CA MET A 84 21.40 -6.62 3.90
C MET A 84 22.43 -7.70 3.54
N LYS A 85 21.97 -8.89 3.15
CA LYS A 85 22.86 -9.94 2.64
C LYS A 85 23.43 -9.51 1.29
N LEU A 86 24.71 -9.15 1.25
CA LEU A 86 25.39 -8.64 0.06
C LEU A 86 25.78 -9.72 -0.97
N ARG A 87 25.68 -11.00 -0.60
CA ARG A 87 26.08 -12.14 -1.43
C ARG A 87 25.05 -13.25 -1.30
N ALA A 88 24.51 -13.70 -2.43
CA ALA A 88 23.82 -14.98 -2.51
C ALA A 88 24.86 -16.06 -2.90
N PRO A 89 24.79 -17.28 -2.35
CA PRO A 89 25.56 -18.39 -2.89
C PRO A 89 25.14 -18.61 -4.36
N PHE A 90 26.13 -18.65 -5.25
CA PHE A 90 25.91 -18.90 -6.68
C PHE A 90 25.67 -20.41 -6.90
N PRO A 91 24.72 -20.82 -7.78
CA PRO A 91 24.48 -22.23 -8.12
C PRO A 91 25.69 -22.91 -8.77
#